data_AF-A0A9E2TVH3-F1
#
_entry.id   AF-A0A9E2TVH3-F1
#
_cell.length_a   1.000
_cell.length_b   1.000
_cell.length_c   1.000
_cell.angle_alpha   90.00
_cell.angle_beta   90.00
_cell.angle_gamma   90.00
#
_symmetry.space_group_name_H-M   'P 1'
#
loop_
_entity.id
_entity.type
_entity.pdbx_description
1 polymer ?
#
loop_
_entity_poly.entity_id
_entity_poly.type
_entity_poly.pdbx_seq_one_letter_code
_entity_poly.pdbx_strand_id
1 'polypeptide(L)'
;MNKLLLYSFFPMYLLLFGENCFGQKKKPDDPEAYFPTENVSPKFKDDNTRENIPKKKVYSVIYKYKLEGTLYGNPCAMEETMKMGFIYVVQPKGWLPTNQPWPIVVLNNLWVNTKLVFTRSPFWKLTLKNRIEKCRDKSGDIVG
;
A
#
# COMPACT_ATOMS: atom_id res chain seq x y z
N MET A 1 25.15 44.84 34.81
CA MET A 1 25.50 43.64 35.61
C MET A 1 24.25 42.75 35.61
N ASN A 2 24.19 41.50 35.12
CA ASN A 2 25.20 40.50 34.83
C ASN A 2 24.71 39.52 33.74
N LYS A 3 25.65 39.18 32.84
CA LYS A 3 26.00 37.88 32.20
C LYS A 3 24.88 36.83 32.02
N LEU A 4 24.52 36.41 30.81
CA LEU A 4 25.27 35.50 29.90
C LEU A 4 25.77 34.23 30.61
N LEU A 5 24.98 33.16 30.54
CA LEU A 5 25.39 31.75 30.67
C LEU A 5 24.59 30.96 29.62
N LEU A 6 25.17 30.68 28.46
CA LEU A 6 25.94 29.46 28.17
C LEU A 6 25.15 28.18 28.46
N TYR A 7 24.39 27.73 27.46
CA TYR A 7 24.02 26.34 27.27
C TYR A 7 24.50 25.89 25.88
N SER A 8 25.82 25.73 25.77
CA SER A 8 26.41 24.71 24.90
C SER A 8 26.39 23.41 25.68
N PHE A 9 25.79 22.32 25.19
CA PHE A 9 26.25 20.94 25.41
C PHE A 9 25.28 19.96 24.70
N PHE A 10 25.85 19.26 23.70
CA PHE A 10 25.47 17.93 23.18
C PHE A 10 24.29 17.78 22.18
N PRO A 11 24.35 16.80 21.24
CA PRO A 11 25.45 15.88 20.90
C PRO A 11 25.85 15.84 19.41
N MET A 12 27.16 15.68 19.23
CA MET A 12 27.80 14.88 18.20
C MET A 12 27.06 13.53 18.02
N TYR A 13 26.31 13.38 16.94
CA TYR A 13 25.88 12.07 16.46
C TYR A 13 26.47 11.84 15.07
N LEU A 14 27.44 10.92 15.04
CA LEU A 14 27.90 10.21 13.86
C LEU A 14 26.70 9.76 13.02
N LEU A 15 26.70 10.11 11.74
CA LEU A 15 26.12 9.27 10.70
C LEU A 15 27.22 8.99 9.68
N LEU A 16 27.97 7.92 9.97
CA LEU A 16 28.71 7.17 8.96
C LEU A 16 27.66 6.59 7.99
N PHE A 17 27.49 7.23 6.84
CA PHE A 17 26.80 6.64 5.71
C PHE A 17 27.70 5.55 5.13
N GLY A 18 27.52 4.33 5.61
CA GLY A 18 28.04 3.13 4.96
C GLY A 18 27.20 2.83 3.72
N GLU A 19 27.75 3.12 2.55
CA GLU A 19 27.25 2.65 1.27
C GLU A 19 27.48 1.13 1.16
N ASN A 20 26.45 0.33 1.45
CA ASN A 20 26.43 -1.09 1.10
C ASN A 20 25.65 -1.26 -0.20
N CYS A 21 26.38 -1.26 -1.32
CA CYS A 21 25.84 -1.51 -2.64
C CYS A 21 26.47 -2.78 -3.24
N PHE A 22 25.84 -3.94 -3.04
CA PHE A 22 26.02 -5.17 -3.83
C PHE A 22 24.71 -5.97 -3.65
N GLY A 23 23.89 -6.30 -4.65
CA GLY A 23 24.20 -6.74 -6.01
C GLY A 23 23.75 -8.19 -6.16
N GLN A 24 22.45 -8.49 -6.03
CA GLN A 24 21.95 -9.87 -6.14
C GLN A 24 21.75 -10.28 -7.61
N LYS A 25 22.66 -11.15 -8.09
CA LYS A 25 22.49 -11.93 -9.32
C LYS A 25 21.41 -12.99 -9.11
N LYS A 26 20.51 -13.13 -10.08
CA LYS A 26 19.49 -14.20 -10.15
C LYS A 26 19.95 -15.36 -11.03
N LYS A 27 19.44 -16.55 -10.66
CA LYS A 27 19.00 -17.74 -11.45
C LYS A 27 19.76 -19.04 -11.13
N PRO A 28 19.19 -20.22 -11.47
CA PRO A 28 17.80 -20.70 -11.40
C PRO A 28 17.78 -22.03 -10.57
N ASP A 29 16.66 -22.65 -10.19
CA ASP A 29 15.97 -23.72 -10.93
C ASP A 29 14.90 -24.34 -9.98
N ASP A 30 13.76 -24.73 -10.55
CA ASP A 30 12.62 -25.39 -9.88
C ASP A 30 12.95 -26.81 -9.39
N PRO A 31 12.24 -27.28 -8.35
CA PRO A 31 11.79 -28.66 -8.34
C PRO A 31 10.26 -28.74 -8.23
N GLU A 32 9.67 -29.18 -9.35
CA GLU A 32 8.41 -29.90 -9.54
C GLU A 32 7.41 -29.97 -8.36
N ALA A 33 6.25 -29.35 -8.58
CA ALA A 33 5.01 -29.72 -7.90
C ALA A 33 4.44 -31.00 -8.54
N TYR A 34 4.29 -32.07 -7.76
CA TYR A 34 3.60 -33.30 -8.17
C TYR A 34 2.10 -33.21 -7.85
N PHE A 35 1.26 -33.04 -8.87
CA PHE A 35 -0.12 -33.53 -8.91
C PHE A 35 -0.49 -33.85 -10.37
N PRO A 36 -0.83 -35.11 -10.71
CA PRO A 36 -1.11 -35.50 -12.09
C PRO A 36 -2.59 -35.31 -12.42
N THR A 37 -2.91 -34.56 -13.47
CA THR A 37 -4.20 -34.73 -14.19
C THR A 37 -4.01 -34.57 -15.71
N GLU A 38 -4.37 -35.67 -16.36
CA GLU A 38 -4.70 -36.02 -17.75
C GLU A 38 -4.19 -35.25 -18.99
N ASN A 39 -3.81 -36.10 -19.94
CA ASN A 39 -3.28 -35.83 -21.27
C ASN A 39 -4.33 -35.24 -22.21
N VAL A 40 -4.12 -34.00 -22.64
CA VAL A 40 -4.42 -33.58 -24.01
C VAL A 40 -3.24 -32.75 -24.48
N SER A 41 -2.56 -33.21 -25.53
CA SER A 41 -1.46 -32.48 -26.16
C SER A 41 -2.00 -31.68 -27.35
N PRO A 42 -2.43 -30.43 -27.18
CA PRO A 42 -2.41 -29.54 -28.31
C PRO A 42 -0.96 -29.03 -28.43
N LYS A 43 -0.24 -29.52 -29.44
CA LYS A 43 0.97 -28.84 -29.93
C LYS A 43 0.53 -27.50 -30.55
N PHE A 44 0.16 -26.54 -29.72
CA PHE A 44 0.30 -25.14 -30.10
C PHE A 44 1.80 -24.86 -30.02
N LYS A 45 2.41 -24.47 -31.13
CA LYS A 45 3.67 -23.75 -31.06
C LYS A 45 3.35 -22.53 -30.20
N ASP A 46 3.90 -22.47 -29.00
CA ASP A 46 3.87 -21.27 -28.18
C ASP A 46 4.67 -20.22 -28.96
N ASP A 47 3.96 -19.49 -29.82
CA ASP A 47 4.49 -18.28 -30.42
C ASP A 47 4.78 -17.34 -29.24
N ASN A 48 6.07 -17.20 -28.96
CA ASN A 48 6.65 -16.33 -27.95
C ASN A 48 6.08 -14.91 -28.04
N THR A 49 4.96 -14.63 -27.40
CA THR A 49 4.45 -13.25 -27.29
C THR A 49 3.67 -13.03 -26.00
N ARG A 50 4.31 -13.29 -24.85
CA ARG A 50 3.85 -12.73 -23.56
C ARG A 50 4.47 -11.37 -23.23
N GLU A 51 5.22 -10.76 -24.16
CA GLU A 51 5.92 -9.49 -23.90
C GLU A 51 4.99 -8.26 -23.82
N ASN A 52 3.76 -8.33 -24.33
CA ASN A 52 2.83 -7.20 -24.43
C ASN A 52 1.64 -7.23 -23.46
N ILE A 53 1.66 -8.06 -22.40
CA ILE A 53 0.60 -8.02 -21.39
C ILE A 53 0.88 -6.86 -20.41
N PRO A 54 -0.01 -5.87 -20.27
CA PRO A 54 0.20 -4.76 -19.35
C PRO A 54 0.30 -5.29 -17.91
N LYS A 55 1.37 -4.92 -17.20
CA LYS A 55 1.57 -5.33 -15.80
C LYS A 55 0.41 -4.83 -14.94
N LYS A 56 -0.27 -5.74 -14.25
CA LYS A 56 -1.35 -5.40 -13.31
C LYS A 56 -0.79 -4.48 -12.21
N LYS A 57 -1.42 -3.30 -12.03
CA LYS A 57 -1.07 -2.39 -10.94
C LYS A 57 -1.44 -3.03 -9.60
N VAL A 58 -0.47 -3.15 -8.69
CA VAL A 58 -0.68 -3.68 -7.35
C VAL A 58 -0.93 -2.52 -6.39
N TYR A 59 -2.08 -2.54 -5.72
CA TYR A 59 -2.48 -1.53 -4.74
C TYR A 59 -2.27 -2.04 -3.32
N SER A 60 -1.78 -1.18 -2.44
CA SER A 60 -1.72 -1.47 -1.00
C SER A 60 -3.13 -1.44 -0.40
N VAL A 61 -3.42 -2.31 0.56
CA VAL A 61 -4.75 -2.35 1.20
C VAL A 61 -4.69 -1.63 2.54
N ILE A 62 -5.64 -0.72 2.78
CA ILE A 62 -5.88 -0.15 4.11
C ILE A 62 -7.23 -0.66 4.60
N TYR A 63 -7.20 -1.37 5.72
CA TYR A 63 -8.41 -1.89 6.34
C TYR A 63 -9.07 -0.83 7.21
N LYS A 64 -10.40 -0.68 7.08
CA LYS A 64 -11.21 0.17 7.97
C LYS A 64 -12.33 -0.64 8.61
N TYR A 65 -12.62 -0.34 9.88
CA TYR A 65 -13.75 -0.91 10.62
C TYR A 65 -15.02 -0.08 10.50
N LYS A 66 -14.88 1.20 10.13
CA LYS A 66 -15.96 2.17 9.99
C LYS A 66 -15.95 2.73 8.56
N LEU A 67 -17.13 3.01 8.04
CA LEU A 67 -17.33 3.62 6.72
C LEU A 67 -17.13 5.15 6.73
N GLU A 68 -17.18 5.76 7.92
CA GLU A 68 -17.01 7.20 8.16
C GLU A 68 -15.86 7.80 7.34
N GLY A 69 -16.22 8.73 6.44
CA GLY A 69 -15.28 9.50 5.63
C GLY A 69 -14.50 8.70 4.58
N THR A 70 -14.99 7.55 4.12
CA THR A 70 -14.37 6.80 2.99
C THR A 70 -15.13 6.84 1.68
N LEU A 71 -16.43 7.18 1.67
CA LEU A 71 -17.29 7.07 0.50
C LEU A 71 -17.07 5.72 -0.23
N TYR A 72 -17.16 4.63 0.54
CA TYR A 72 -16.92 3.29 -0.01
C TYR A 72 -17.94 2.95 -1.09
N GLY A 73 -17.48 2.51 -2.26
CA GLY A 73 -18.34 2.28 -3.43
C GLY A 73 -18.51 3.48 -4.35
N ASN A 74 -18.10 4.68 -3.93
CA ASN A 74 -18.12 5.87 -4.78
C ASN A 74 -16.94 5.84 -5.78
N PRO A 75 -17.19 5.86 -7.11
CA PRO A 75 -16.14 5.73 -8.10
C PRO A 75 -15.11 6.87 -8.04
N CYS A 76 -15.54 8.10 -7.71
CA CYS A 76 -14.63 9.24 -7.57
C CYS A 76 -13.66 9.04 -6.39
N ALA A 77 -14.18 8.62 -5.22
CA ALA A 77 -13.34 8.37 -4.05
C ALA A 77 -12.39 7.18 -4.28
N MET A 78 -12.86 6.12 -4.94
CA MET A 78 -12.03 4.97 -5.30
C MET A 78 -10.90 5.38 -6.22
N GLU A 79 -11.17 6.17 -7.25
CA GLU A 79 -10.15 6.66 -8.18
C GLU A 79 -9.07 7.46 -7.44
N GLU A 80 -9.45 8.30 -6.48
CA GLU A 80 -8.48 9.06 -5.68
C GLU A 80 -7.59 8.18 -4.81
N THR A 81 -8.13 7.12 -4.19
CA THR A 81 -7.31 6.14 -3.46
C THR A 81 -6.38 5.36 -4.40
N MET A 82 -6.87 4.95 -5.57
CA MET A 82 -6.09 4.23 -6.58
C MET A 82 -4.97 5.10 -7.15
N LYS A 83 -5.23 6.40 -7.39
CA LYS A 83 -4.21 7.38 -7.75
C LYS A 83 -3.13 7.47 -6.68
N MET A 84 -3.48 7.28 -5.41
CA MET A 84 -2.55 7.22 -4.28
C MET A 84 -1.82 5.87 -4.11
N GLY A 85 -2.23 4.84 -4.86
CA GLY A 85 -1.59 3.52 -4.84
C GLY A 85 -2.10 2.60 -3.74
N PHE A 86 -3.28 2.89 -3.18
CA PHE A 86 -3.91 2.03 -2.19
C PHE A 86 -5.43 1.94 -2.40
N ILE A 87 -6.08 1.00 -1.72
CA ILE A 87 -7.54 0.86 -1.70
C ILE A 87 -8.03 0.67 -0.26
N TYR A 88 -9.23 1.17 0.05
CA TYR A 88 -9.90 0.88 1.31
C TYR A 88 -10.65 -0.45 1.23
N VAL A 89 -10.49 -1.27 2.26
CA VAL A 89 -11.29 -2.50 2.45
C VAL A 89 -11.97 -2.41 3.80
N VAL A 90 -13.30 -2.50 3.78
CA VAL A 90 -14.11 -2.39 4.99
C VAL A 90 -14.25 -3.78 5.59
N GLN A 91 -13.77 -3.94 6.82
CA GLN A 91 -13.88 -5.17 7.60
C GLN A 91 -14.60 -4.85 8.90
N PRO A 92 -15.93 -5.01 8.97
CA PRO A 92 -16.66 -4.83 10.23
C PRO A 92 -16.21 -5.87 11.26
N LYS A 93 -16.19 -5.47 12.53
CA LYS A 93 -15.79 -6.34 13.64
C LYS A 93 -16.78 -7.51 13.75
N GLY A 94 -16.26 -8.73 13.90
CA GLY A 94 -17.07 -9.92 14.20
C GLY A 94 -17.55 -10.73 12.99
N TRP A 95 -17.27 -10.32 11.75
CA TRP A 95 -17.58 -11.12 10.56
C TRP A 95 -16.49 -12.19 10.34
N LEU A 96 -16.81 -13.47 10.21
CA LEU A 96 -15.87 -14.54 9.83
C LEU A 96 -16.43 -15.25 8.58
N PRO A 97 -15.58 -15.71 7.62
CA PRO A 97 -14.25 -16.30 7.85
C PRO A 97 -13.01 -15.53 7.33
N THR A 98 -13.16 -14.40 6.63
CA THR A 98 -12.05 -13.73 5.91
C THR A 98 -11.34 -12.62 6.72
N ASN A 99 -11.74 -12.39 7.98
CA ASN A 99 -11.18 -11.32 8.79
C ASN A 99 -9.76 -11.66 9.25
N GLN A 100 -8.81 -10.81 8.86
CA GLN A 100 -7.44 -10.89 9.35
C GLN A 100 -7.43 -10.60 10.86
N PRO A 101 -6.60 -11.28 11.65
CA PRO A 101 -6.53 -11.01 13.08
C PRO A 101 -6.08 -9.57 13.33
N TRP A 102 -6.64 -8.95 14.37
CA TRP A 102 -6.48 -7.52 14.65
C TRP A 102 -5.02 -7.02 14.64
N PRO A 103 -4.03 -7.74 15.22
CA PRO A 103 -2.63 -7.32 15.18
C PRO A 103 -2.07 -7.22 13.74
N ILE A 104 -2.46 -8.14 12.85
CA ILE A 104 -2.01 -8.15 11.45
C ILE A 104 -2.59 -6.95 10.70
N VAL A 105 -3.86 -6.63 10.93
CA VAL A 105 -4.52 -5.46 10.33
C VAL A 105 -3.82 -4.16 10.75
N VAL A 106 -3.50 -4.02 12.04
CA VAL A 106 -2.83 -2.83 12.57
C VAL A 106 -1.42 -2.71 11.98
N LEU A 107 -0.66 -3.81 11.94
CA LEU A 107 0.69 -3.80 11.37
C LEU A 107 0.69 -3.49 9.87
N ASN A 108 -0.22 -4.08 9.10
CA ASN A 108 -0.38 -3.77 7.69
C ASN A 108 -0.73 -2.29 7.48
N ASN A 109 -1.72 -1.77 8.20
CA ASN A 109 -2.12 -0.38 8.10
C ASN A 109 -0.96 0.57 8.48
N LEU A 110 -0.18 0.23 9.51
CA LEU A 110 1.01 0.98 9.88
C LEU A 110 2.02 1.02 8.72
N TRP A 111 2.33 -0.13 8.14
CA TRP A 111 3.27 -0.23 7.01
C TRP A 111 2.82 0.59 5.80
N VAL A 112 1.54 0.46 5.41
CA VAL A 112 0.98 1.21 4.29
C VAL A 112 0.96 2.71 4.58
N ASN A 113 0.56 3.12 5.79
CA ASN A 113 0.59 4.53 6.19
C ASN A 113 2.01 5.10 6.14
N THR A 114 2.99 4.37 6.67
CA THR A 114 4.41 4.78 6.63
C THR A 114 4.88 4.92 5.18
N LYS A 115 4.59 3.94 4.32
CA LYS A 115 4.89 4.02 2.88
C LYS A 115 4.26 5.26 2.24
N LEU A 116 3.02 5.60 2.56
CA LEU A 116 2.33 6.77 2.01
C LEU A 116 2.95 8.10 2.48
N VAL A 117 3.42 8.17 3.72
CA VAL A 117 4.15 9.34 4.22
C VAL A 117 5.40 9.60 3.39
N PHE A 118 6.17 8.55 3.07
CA PHE A 118 7.40 8.68 2.26
C PHE A 118 7.15 8.83 0.75
N THR A 119 6.11 8.20 0.20
CA THR A 119 5.86 8.22 -1.25
C THR A 119 4.98 9.37 -1.73
N ARG A 120 4.15 9.96 -0.85
CA ARG A 120 3.22 11.03 -1.22
C ARG A 120 3.45 12.33 -0.47
N SER A 121 3.44 12.27 0.86
CA SER A 121 3.72 13.39 1.79
C SER A 121 3.23 13.00 3.19
N PRO A 122 3.82 13.52 4.30
CA PRO A 122 3.27 13.38 5.65
C PRO A 122 1.81 13.86 5.78
N PHE A 123 1.36 14.79 4.92
CA PHE A 123 0.00 15.32 4.93
C PHE A 123 -0.96 14.61 3.95
N TRP A 124 -0.61 13.42 3.45
CA TRP A 124 -1.41 12.69 2.47
C TRP A 124 -2.87 12.47 2.93
N LYS A 125 -3.11 12.27 4.24
CA LYS A 125 -4.45 12.10 4.80
C LYS A 125 -5.32 13.34 4.65
N LEU A 126 -4.75 14.53 4.87
CA LEU A 126 -5.46 15.80 4.70
C LEU A 126 -5.80 16.04 3.22
N THR A 127 -4.82 15.82 2.34
CA THR A 127 -5.04 15.91 0.90
C THR A 127 -6.12 14.94 0.43
N LEU A 128 -6.08 13.69 0.89
CA LEU A 128 -7.08 12.69 0.55
C LEU A 128 -8.47 13.10 1.06
N LYS A 129 -8.57 13.54 2.32
CA LYS A 129 -9.83 14.00 2.91
C LYS A 129 -10.48 15.09 2.06
N ASN A 130 -9.71 16.12 1.70
CA ASN A 130 -10.21 17.23 0.87
C ASN A 130 -10.67 16.76 -0.52
N ARG A 131 -10.04 15.71 -1.08
CA ARG A 131 -10.45 15.14 -2.38
C ARG A 131 -11.71 14.29 -2.26
N ILE A 132 -11.82 13.49 -1.19
CA ILE A 132 -13.02 12.71 -0.89
C ILE A 132 -14.21 13.66 -0.63
N GLU A 133 -14.02 14.76 0.10
CA GLU A 133 -15.05 15.79 0.30
C GLU A 133 -15.50 16.39 -1.04
N LYS A 134 -14.57 16.74 -1.94
CA LYS A 134 -14.93 17.19 -3.30
C LYS A 134 -15.71 16.13 -4.09
N CYS A 135 -15.37 14.85 -3.93
CA CYS A 135 -16.14 13.76 -4.54
C CYS A 135 -17.56 13.70 -3.96
N ARG A 136 -17.70 13.88 -2.65
CA ARG A 136 -18.98 13.94 -1.94
C ARG A 136 -19.87 15.04 -2.49
N ASP A 137 -19.33 16.25 -2.55
CA ASP A 137 -20.07 17.45 -2.96
C ASP A 137 -20.54 17.34 -4.43
N LYS A 138 -19.76 16.69 -5.28
CA LYS A 138 -20.11 16.46 -6.70
C LYS A 138 -21.11 15.34 -6.93
N SER A 139 -21.01 14.27 -6.15
CA SER A 139 -21.87 13.08 -6.31
C SER A 139 -23.17 13.16 -5.52
N GLY A 140 -23.26 14.08 -4.54
CA GLY A 140 -24.40 14.13 -3.62
C GLY A 140 -24.45 12.93 -2.67
N ASP A 141 -23.38 12.14 -2.59
CA ASP A 141 -23.32 10.93 -1.79
C ASP A 141 -23.20 11.30 -0.31
N ILE A 142 -24.26 11.06 0.47
CA ILE A 142 -24.29 11.34 1.91
C ILE A 142 -23.73 10.13 2.69
N VAL A 143 -23.53 8.99 2.04
CA VAL A 143 -23.17 7.73 2.70
C VAL A 143 -21.65 7.64 2.88
N GLY A 144 -21.18 8.03 4.07
CA GLY A 144 -19.77 7.98 4.45
C GLY A 144 -19.55 8.33 5.90
#